data_AF-A0A7C3IF25-F1
#
_entry.id   AF-A0A7C3IF25-F1
#
_cell.length_a   1.000
_cell.length_b   1.000
_cell.length_c   1.000
_cell.angle_alpha   90.00
_cell.angle_beta   90.00
_cell.angle_gamma   90.00
#
_symmetry.space_group_name_H-M   'P 1'
#
loop_
_entity.id
_entity.type
_entity.pdbx_description
1 polymer ?
#
loop_
_entity_poly.entity_id
_entity_poly.type
_entity_poly.pdbx_seq_one_letter_code
_entity_poly.pdbx_strand_id
1 'polypeptide(L)'
;MRDAKGRQFVVKRGNSPDHVREEFTADALYRAAGIRVPMARLVQDGAGNPVKIAEYIAGQSLHDYLAGASPEARQRVLAQLHQGFHIDALLGNWDVAGASLDNILVDRSGNVWRIDNGGSLRFRAQGARKSASEWDEYPAELWSLRNPATNPQTAQLFASLDFYQLAATIRDTNFQAILDTAPPDLQPALSSRIQHLRDVANKALEYKEASFIPRHADRITEEMIGLRKAGISGLLHASLHKTDPVILADAQGRAFDNLRTARYSRARIENPHEQTFLTIKAAVTSVNFHHGQGDTQYNQSKIQAALAQKNHLAQLATSGSPAEQAMAKAYLKTIAELEAALGKPTVKIGHFAQIPMPQSQASTQPDSAMVRLAAHMRERGGDYEVIKKWAYHQAQSSNSNESKQLKRWLFERLQNVPPSSFHGVPPADILSSLSGQQRQVYDRSFEMFHAFVQEMLGRMDFPGNDRQAKLLRVLRTEEDPRAVPFRPVESGIYPRGIYASGSLFTQVFSGAKTVTAVPHCRIVGVYFLEQSPGMGDTFFYGDRENEVAYMAHGLKTRNVTGQSVSTDPPADHTKWETEQK
;
A
#
# COMPACT_ATOMS: atom_id res chain seq x y z
N MET A 1 49.51 -4.95 -15.30
CA MET A 1 50.38 -4.45 -16.40
C MET A 1 51.10 -3.19 -15.96
N ARG A 2 52.30 -2.89 -16.48
CA ARG A 2 52.97 -1.59 -16.29
C ARG A 2 53.12 -0.91 -17.65
N ASP A 3 52.94 0.41 -17.72
CA ASP A 3 53.29 1.16 -18.94
C ASP A 3 54.78 1.50 -18.99
N ALA A 4 55.20 2.13 -20.10
CA ALA A 4 56.58 2.58 -20.29
C ALA A 4 57.07 3.61 -19.26
N LYS A 5 56.15 4.24 -18.50
CA LYS A 5 56.45 5.18 -17.42
C LYS A 5 56.38 4.51 -16.04
N GLY A 6 56.23 3.18 -15.98
CA GLY A 6 56.18 2.40 -14.75
C GLY A 6 54.84 2.39 -14.02
N ARG A 7 53.79 3.05 -14.55
CA ARG A 7 52.45 3.12 -13.95
C ARG A 7 51.75 1.78 -14.06
N GLN A 8 51.12 1.33 -12.97
CA GLN A 8 50.43 0.05 -12.91
C GLN A 8 48.97 0.17 -13.35
N PHE A 9 48.51 -0.83 -14.08
CA PHE A 9 47.13 -0.94 -14.58
C PHE A 9 46.59 -2.36 -14.39
N VAL A 10 45.29 -2.43 -14.15
CA VAL A 10 44.50 -3.66 -14.15
C VAL A 10 43.85 -3.81 -15.53
N VAL A 11 44.04 -4.97 -16.15
CA VAL A 11 43.48 -5.27 -17.48
C VAL A 11 42.38 -6.30 -17.31
N LYS A 12 41.16 -5.96 -17.74
CA LYS A 12 40.00 -6.85 -17.65
C LYS A 12 39.49 -7.25 -19.02
N ARG A 13 39.34 -8.56 -19.17
CA ARG A 13 38.74 -9.24 -20.32
C ARG A 13 37.55 -10.00 -19.74
N GLY A 14 36.37 -9.40 -19.80
CA GLY A 14 35.15 -9.98 -19.23
C GLY A 14 34.66 -11.18 -20.05
N ASN A 15 33.59 -11.83 -19.57
CA ASN A 15 33.04 -13.03 -20.22
C ASN A 15 32.38 -12.75 -21.57
N SER A 16 31.93 -11.51 -21.81
CA SER A 16 31.42 -11.06 -23.10
C SER A 16 31.80 -9.60 -23.38
N PRO A 17 31.86 -9.19 -24.66
CA PRO A 17 32.12 -7.80 -25.02
C PRO A 17 31.17 -6.79 -24.36
N ASP A 18 29.89 -7.14 -24.23
CA ASP A 18 28.86 -6.27 -23.64
C ASP A 18 29.04 -6.13 -22.13
N HIS A 19 29.45 -7.21 -21.45
CA HIS A 19 29.75 -7.17 -20.02
C HIS A 19 30.90 -6.20 -19.71
N VAL A 20 31.95 -6.19 -20.53
CA VAL A 20 33.08 -5.24 -20.37
C VAL A 20 32.65 -3.79 -20.62
N ARG A 21 31.81 -3.55 -21.63
CA ARG A 21 31.27 -2.21 -21.93
C ARG A 21 30.37 -1.71 -20.79
N GLU A 22 29.55 -2.57 -20.22
CA GLU A 22 28.69 -2.20 -19.09
C GLU A 22 29.49 -1.98 -17.80
N GLU A 23 30.53 -2.76 -17.53
CA GLU A 23 31.42 -2.48 -16.39
C GLU A 23 32.11 -1.11 -16.54
N PHE A 24 32.51 -0.73 -17.75
CA PHE A 24 33.06 0.60 -18.03
C PHE A 24 32.00 1.70 -17.87
N THR A 25 30.76 1.42 -18.29
CA THR A 25 29.61 2.33 -18.12
C THR A 25 29.28 2.52 -16.65
N ALA A 26 29.21 1.45 -15.86
CA ALA A 26 28.96 1.50 -14.42
C ALA A 26 30.00 2.38 -13.69
N ASP A 27 31.29 2.25 -14.03
CA ASP A 27 32.32 3.15 -13.50
C ASP A 27 32.04 4.61 -13.86
N ALA A 28 31.65 4.90 -15.10
CA ALA A 28 31.33 6.28 -15.50
C ALA A 28 30.14 6.84 -14.70
N LEU A 29 29.09 6.04 -14.47
CA LEU A 29 27.93 6.43 -13.68
C LEU A 29 28.28 6.65 -12.20
N TYR A 30 29.10 5.78 -11.60
CA TYR A 30 29.61 6.00 -10.24
C TYR A 30 30.38 7.31 -10.13
N ARG A 31 31.26 7.62 -11.09
CA ARG A 31 32.00 8.89 -11.10
C ARG A 31 31.10 10.10 -11.26
N ALA A 32 30.09 10.00 -12.12
CA ALA A 32 29.09 11.06 -12.28
C ALA A 32 28.32 11.32 -10.97
N ALA A 33 28.16 10.29 -10.14
CA ALA A 33 27.60 10.39 -8.80
C ALA A 33 28.61 10.86 -7.72
N GLY A 34 29.85 11.19 -8.09
CA GLY A 34 30.91 11.57 -7.15
C GLY A 34 31.51 10.40 -6.36
N ILE A 35 31.21 9.16 -6.76
CA ILE A 35 31.74 7.96 -6.12
C ILE A 35 33.06 7.56 -6.77
N ARG A 36 34.07 7.34 -5.92
CA ARG A 36 35.42 6.96 -6.35
C ARG A 36 35.42 5.55 -6.92
N VAL A 37 35.78 5.47 -8.19
CA VAL A 37 36.14 4.25 -8.92
C VAL A 37 37.40 4.56 -9.74
N PRO A 38 38.25 3.56 -10.03
CA PRO A 38 39.46 3.79 -10.81
C PRO A 38 39.16 4.46 -12.16
N MET A 39 40.04 5.36 -12.59
CA MET A 39 40.02 5.83 -13.98
C MET A 39 40.27 4.64 -14.90
N ALA A 40 39.45 4.51 -15.94
CA ALA A 40 39.56 3.41 -16.89
C ALA A 40 39.48 3.93 -18.32
N ARG A 41 40.00 3.13 -19.25
CA ARG A 41 39.81 3.30 -20.69
C ARG A 41 39.32 1.98 -21.28
N LEU A 42 38.44 2.09 -22.25
CA LEU A 42 38.02 0.96 -23.07
C LEU A 42 38.85 0.97 -24.36
N VAL A 43 39.58 -0.11 -24.63
CA VAL A 43 40.37 -0.30 -25.85
C VAL A 43 39.94 -1.58 -26.56
N GLN A 44 40.32 -1.76 -27.82
CA GLN A 44 40.13 -3.03 -28.52
C GLN A 44 41.43 -3.84 -28.49
N ASP A 45 41.33 -5.16 -28.32
CA ASP A 45 42.48 -6.04 -28.54
C ASP A 45 42.68 -6.36 -30.03
N GLY A 46 43.71 -7.17 -30.34
CA GLY A 46 44.04 -7.54 -31.73
C GLY A 46 42.95 -8.32 -32.46
N ALA A 47 41.94 -8.83 -31.75
CA ALA A 47 40.77 -9.49 -32.33
C ALA A 47 39.52 -8.58 -32.38
N GLY A 48 39.65 -7.30 -32.02
CA GLY A 48 38.55 -6.34 -31.99
C GLY A 48 37.66 -6.41 -30.73
N ASN A 49 38.00 -7.25 -29.75
CA ASN A 49 37.21 -7.38 -28.52
C ASN A 49 37.52 -6.22 -27.55
N PRO A 50 36.51 -5.68 -26.85
CA PRO A 50 36.74 -4.63 -25.87
C PRO A 50 37.49 -5.15 -24.65
N VAL A 51 38.48 -4.38 -24.21
CA VAL A 51 39.29 -4.61 -23.02
C VAL A 51 39.26 -3.35 -22.17
N LYS A 52 38.89 -3.50 -20.89
CA LYS A 52 38.90 -2.39 -19.92
C LYS A 52 40.28 -2.34 -19.26
N ILE A 53 40.94 -1.19 -19.34
CA ILE A 53 42.23 -0.92 -18.68
C ILE A 53 41.97 0.13 -17.61
N ALA A 54 42.05 -0.26 -16.34
CA ALA A 54 41.84 0.59 -15.19
C ALA A 54 43.16 0.93 -14.49
N GLU A 55 43.27 2.13 -13.94
CA GLU A 55 44.38 2.53 -13.07
C GLU A 55 44.45 1.61 -11.85
N TYR A 56 45.67 1.20 -11.48
CA TYR A 56 45.87 0.46 -10.24
C TYR A 56 45.80 1.40 -9.03
N ILE A 57 44.89 1.12 -8.11
CA ILE A 57 44.76 1.86 -6.85
C ILE A 57 45.60 1.15 -5.79
N ALA A 58 46.62 1.85 -5.27
CA ALA A 58 47.43 1.35 -4.18
C ALA A 58 46.66 1.47 -2.86
N GLY A 59 46.30 0.34 -2.27
CA GLY A 59 45.50 0.27 -1.05
C GLY A 59 45.36 -1.15 -0.53
N GLN A 60 44.46 -1.33 0.44
CA GLN A 60 44.07 -2.63 0.99
C GLN A 60 42.61 -2.91 0.62
N SER A 61 42.22 -4.19 0.58
CA SER A 61 40.81 -4.54 0.55
C SER A 61 40.09 -4.01 1.80
N LEU A 62 38.78 -3.82 1.74
CA LEU A 62 38.02 -3.39 2.91
C LEU A 62 38.13 -4.43 4.04
N HIS A 63 38.15 -5.72 3.70
CA HIS A 63 38.39 -6.79 4.67
C HIS A 63 39.69 -6.57 5.45
N ASP A 64 40.81 -6.45 4.73
CA ASP A 64 42.14 -6.32 5.33
C ASP A 64 42.27 -5.01 6.11
N TYR A 65 41.72 -3.91 5.56
CA TYR A 65 41.74 -2.62 6.23
C TYR A 65 41.00 -2.68 7.57
N LEU A 66 39.80 -3.27 7.60
CA LEU A 66 38.97 -3.33 8.80
C LEU A 66 39.57 -4.23 9.89
N ALA A 67 40.36 -5.24 9.53
CA ALA A 67 41.03 -6.11 10.50
C ALA A 67 42.06 -5.37 11.35
N GLY A 68 42.69 -4.31 10.83
CA GLY A 68 43.70 -3.52 11.52
C GLY A 68 43.29 -2.08 11.90
N ALA A 69 42.09 -1.63 11.52
CA ALA A 69 41.66 -0.25 11.72
C ALA A 69 41.24 0.06 13.17
N SER A 70 41.55 1.28 13.65
CA SER A 70 40.96 1.80 14.89
C SER A 70 39.44 1.98 14.74
N PRO A 71 38.67 2.05 15.84
CA PRO A 71 37.23 2.30 15.79
C PRO A 71 36.86 3.56 14.99
N GLU A 72 37.63 4.64 15.15
CA GLU A 72 37.41 5.93 14.46
C GLU A 72 37.73 5.81 12.96
N ALA A 73 38.80 5.10 12.60
CA ALA A 73 39.14 4.84 11.20
C ALA A 73 38.07 3.99 10.51
N ARG A 74 37.59 2.95 11.20
CA ARG A 74 36.48 2.12 10.75
C ARG A 74 35.21 2.93 10.54
N GLN A 75 34.84 3.79 11.50
CA GLN A 75 33.65 4.64 11.38
C GLN A 75 33.76 5.59 10.19
N ARG A 76 34.93 6.23 9.99
CA ARG A 76 35.15 7.14 8.84
C ARG A 76 35.05 6.43 7.49
N VAL A 77 35.64 5.24 7.36
CA VAL A 77 35.57 4.45 6.12
C VAL A 77 34.16 3.97 5.84
N LEU A 78 33.44 3.45 6.85
CA LEU A 78 32.05 3.03 6.68
C LEU A 78 31.15 4.22 6.33
N ALA A 79 31.34 5.38 6.95
CA ALA A 79 30.59 6.59 6.62
C ALA A 79 30.79 7.02 5.16
N GLN A 80 32.03 6.98 4.64
CA GLN A 80 32.30 7.24 3.21
C GLN A 80 31.62 6.22 2.30
N LEU A 81 31.66 4.93 2.68
CA LEU A 81 31.03 3.87 1.90
C LEU A 81 29.51 4.03 1.83
N HIS A 82 28.88 4.36 2.96
CA HIS A 82 27.44 4.59 3.13
C HIS A 82 26.91 5.72 2.24
N GLN A 83 27.70 6.77 1.98
CA GLN A 83 27.30 7.87 1.08
C GLN A 83 26.99 7.38 -0.35
N GLY A 84 27.57 6.28 -0.80
CA GLY A 84 27.32 5.72 -2.13
C GLY A 84 26.24 4.64 -2.21
N PHE A 85 25.64 4.23 -1.10
CA PHE A 85 24.74 3.06 -1.05
C PHE A 85 23.53 3.19 -2.01
N HIS A 86 22.91 4.36 -2.06
CA HIS A 86 21.77 4.58 -2.95
C HIS A 86 22.15 4.53 -4.44
N ILE A 87 23.41 4.78 -4.79
CA ILE A 87 23.93 4.59 -6.15
C ILE A 87 24.14 3.10 -6.43
N ASP A 88 24.61 2.33 -5.44
CA ASP A 88 24.68 0.86 -5.56
C ASP A 88 23.30 0.26 -5.82
N ALA A 89 22.27 0.75 -5.11
CA ALA A 89 20.89 0.37 -5.35
C ALA A 89 20.37 0.83 -6.72
N LEU A 90 20.63 2.09 -7.13
CA LEU A 90 20.24 2.60 -8.44
C LEU A 90 20.82 1.74 -9.58
N LEU A 91 22.10 1.41 -9.49
CA LEU A 91 22.80 0.62 -10.51
C LEU A 91 22.60 -0.89 -10.34
N GLY A 92 21.87 -1.31 -9.31
CA GLY A 92 21.61 -2.72 -9.02
C GLY A 92 22.90 -3.52 -8.85
N ASN A 93 23.90 -2.98 -8.17
CA ASN A 93 25.20 -3.62 -8.00
C ASN A 93 25.17 -4.67 -6.88
N TRP A 94 24.73 -5.88 -7.22
CA TRP A 94 24.61 -7.01 -6.29
C TRP A 94 25.94 -7.51 -5.73
N ASP A 95 27.05 -7.15 -6.38
CA ASP A 95 28.41 -7.57 -6.04
C ASP A 95 29.27 -6.40 -5.52
N VAL A 96 28.65 -5.31 -5.06
CA VAL A 96 29.40 -4.12 -4.60
C VAL A 96 30.42 -4.44 -3.50
N ALA A 97 30.10 -5.38 -2.62
CA ALA A 97 31.02 -5.82 -1.58
C ALA A 97 32.07 -6.82 -2.10
N GLY A 98 31.74 -7.60 -3.14
CA GLY A 98 32.51 -8.79 -3.51
C GLY A 98 32.28 -9.95 -2.54
N ALA A 99 32.83 -11.12 -2.87
CA ALA A 99 32.63 -12.33 -2.08
C ALA A 99 33.28 -12.23 -0.68
N SER A 100 34.36 -11.46 -0.56
CA SER A 100 35.18 -11.35 0.65
C SER A 100 35.42 -9.89 1.06
N LEU A 101 34.53 -8.96 0.73
CA LEU A 101 34.72 -7.51 0.90
C LEU A 101 35.92 -6.96 0.09
N ASP A 102 36.20 -7.61 -1.03
CA ASP A 102 37.35 -7.38 -1.91
C ASP A 102 37.05 -6.42 -3.06
N ASN A 103 35.77 -6.15 -3.36
CA ASN A 103 35.37 -5.16 -4.38
C ASN A 103 35.37 -3.71 -3.85
N ILE A 104 35.85 -3.52 -2.62
CA ILE A 104 36.04 -2.21 -2.01
C ILE A 104 37.50 -2.09 -1.57
N LEU A 105 38.18 -1.03 -2.01
CA LEU A 105 39.53 -0.70 -1.58
C LEU A 105 39.55 0.54 -0.68
N VAL A 106 40.47 0.54 0.28
CA VAL A 106 40.83 1.73 1.05
C VAL A 106 42.26 2.11 0.69
N ASP A 107 42.43 3.31 0.13
CA ASP A 107 43.76 3.81 -0.22
C ASP A 107 44.55 4.26 1.02
N ARG A 108 45.83 4.62 0.82
CA ARG A 108 46.71 5.06 1.92
C ARG A 108 46.24 6.35 2.60
N SER A 109 45.40 7.15 1.95
CA SER A 109 44.81 8.37 2.50
C SER A 109 43.50 8.11 3.24
N GLY A 110 43.01 6.85 3.25
CA GLY A 110 41.75 6.47 3.87
C GLY A 110 40.52 6.78 3.01
N ASN A 111 40.69 6.99 1.70
CA ASN A 111 39.55 7.12 0.79
C ASN A 111 39.04 5.75 0.36
N VAL A 112 37.72 5.63 0.26
CA VAL A 112 37.03 4.41 -0.18
C VAL A 112 36.85 4.43 -1.69
N TRP A 113 37.23 3.34 -2.35
CA TRP A 113 37.08 3.11 -3.78
C TRP A 113 36.23 1.87 -4.04
N ARG A 114 35.23 1.98 -4.91
CA ARG A 114 34.56 0.80 -5.47
C ARG A 114 35.37 0.31 -6.67
N ILE A 115 35.63 -0.99 -6.72
CA ILE A 115 36.24 -1.65 -7.87
C ILE A 115 35.32 -2.76 -8.34
N ASP A 116 35.61 -3.34 -9.50
CA ASP A 116 34.96 -4.57 -9.95
C ASP A 116 33.42 -4.48 -10.05
N ASN A 117 32.94 -3.36 -10.60
CA ASN A 117 31.50 -3.05 -10.75
C ASN A 117 30.77 -3.89 -11.83
N GLY A 118 31.26 -5.08 -12.16
CA GLY A 118 30.74 -5.95 -13.22
C GLY A 118 29.39 -6.58 -12.89
N GLY A 119 28.96 -6.54 -11.64
CA GLY A 119 27.62 -6.95 -11.18
C GLY A 119 26.55 -5.85 -11.26
N SER A 120 26.87 -4.71 -11.85
CA SER A 120 25.95 -3.58 -12.03
C SER A 120 25.11 -3.71 -13.32
N LEU A 121 24.05 -2.92 -13.41
CA LEU A 121 23.20 -2.79 -14.59
C LEU A 121 22.64 -4.16 -15.02
N ARG A 122 22.75 -4.54 -16.30
CA ARG A 122 22.07 -5.70 -16.88
C ARG A 122 22.84 -7.00 -16.68
N PHE A 123 24.02 -6.98 -16.05
CA PHE A 123 24.86 -8.16 -15.85
C PHE A 123 25.08 -8.49 -14.36
N ARG A 124 25.29 -9.79 -14.10
CA ARG A 124 25.78 -10.32 -12.82
C ARG A 124 27.31 -10.29 -12.82
N ALA A 125 27.93 -10.47 -11.64
CA ALA A 125 29.39 -10.45 -11.47
C ALA A 125 30.14 -11.36 -12.46
N GLN A 126 29.61 -12.56 -12.71
CA GLN A 126 30.16 -13.54 -13.65
C GLN A 126 29.72 -13.32 -15.11
N GLY A 127 29.17 -12.16 -15.47
CA GLY A 127 28.85 -11.79 -16.85
C GLY A 127 27.58 -12.42 -17.44
N ALA A 128 26.84 -13.22 -16.67
CA ALA A 128 25.48 -13.64 -17.05
C ALA A 128 24.53 -12.42 -17.01
N ARG A 129 23.60 -12.33 -17.95
CA ARG A 129 22.56 -11.28 -17.90
C ARG A 129 21.62 -11.52 -16.73
N LYS A 130 21.20 -10.43 -16.08
CA LYS A 130 20.10 -10.43 -15.11
C LYS A 130 18.79 -10.72 -15.83
N SER A 131 17.88 -11.41 -15.15
CA SER A 131 16.51 -11.58 -15.63
C SER A 131 15.75 -10.24 -15.56
N ALA A 132 14.60 -10.17 -16.22
CA ALA A 132 13.71 -9.01 -16.14
C ALA A 132 13.19 -8.74 -14.72
N SER A 133 13.19 -9.74 -13.83
CA SER A 133 12.78 -9.54 -12.43
C SER A 133 13.93 -9.08 -11.52
N GLU A 134 15.18 -9.26 -11.96
CA GLU A 134 16.42 -8.86 -11.28
C GLU A 134 16.92 -7.47 -11.70
N TRP A 135 16.57 -7.03 -12.92
CA TRP A 135 16.82 -5.68 -13.41
C TRP A 135 15.55 -5.12 -14.05
N ASP A 136 14.78 -4.39 -13.26
CA ASP A 136 13.58 -3.68 -13.68
C ASP A 136 13.61 -2.21 -13.25
N GLU A 137 12.49 -1.51 -13.43
CA GLU A 137 12.35 -0.11 -13.02
C GLU A 137 12.34 0.09 -11.50
N TYR A 138 12.19 -0.95 -10.68
CA TYR A 138 12.05 -0.86 -9.24
C TYR A 138 13.39 -1.11 -8.52
N PRO A 139 13.91 -0.15 -7.73
CA PRO A 139 15.18 -0.27 -7.04
C PRO A 139 15.07 -1.10 -5.76
N ALA A 140 14.65 -2.37 -5.87
CA ALA A 140 14.48 -3.29 -4.74
C ALA A 140 15.80 -3.53 -3.97
N GLU A 141 16.94 -3.24 -4.60
CA GLU A 141 18.27 -3.25 -4.02
C GLU A 141 18.46 -2.32 -2.83
N LEU A 142 17.60 -1.30 -2.68
CA LEU A 142 17.57 -0.46 -1.47
C LEU A 142 17.34 -1.30 -0.20
N TRP A 143 16.64 -2.43 -0.32
CA TRP A 143 16.38 -3.37 0.77
C TRP A 143 17.18 -4.66 0.63
N SER A 144 17.25 -5.26 -0.57
CA SER A 144 17.89 -6.57 -0.74
C SER A 144 19.38 -6.57 -0.41
N LEU A 145 20.10 -5.49 -0.72
CA LEU A 145 21.53 -5.35 -0.39
C LEU A 145 21.79 -5.19 1.11
N ARG A 146 20.77 -4.83 1.89
CA ARG A 146 20.85 -4.69 3.36
C ARG A 146 20.30 -5.92 4.09
N ASN A 147 19.74 -6.89 3.36
CA ASN A 147 19.10 -8.06 3.95
C ASN A 147 20.11 -9.23 4.04
N PRO A 148 20.48 -9.68 5.25
CA PRO A 148 21.45 -10.76 5.41
C PRO A 148 20.97 -12.12 4.87
N ALA A 149 19.66 -12.33 4.72
CA ALA A 149 19.12 -13.54 4.10
C ALA A 149 19.23 -13.53 2.57
N THR A 150 19.39 -12.35 1.97
CA THR A 150 19.42 -12.16 0.51
C THR A 150 20.82 -11.88 -0.01
N ASN A 151 21.58 -11.01 0.67
CA ASN A 151 22.95 -10.65 0.33
C ASN A 151 23.79 -10.50 1.61
N PRO A 152 24.24 -11.61 2.21
CA PRO A 152 24.91 -11.59 3.52
C PRO A 152 26.21 -10.79 3.53
N GLN A 153 26.96 -10.76 2.43
CA GLN A 153 28.21 -10.00 2.30
C GLN A 153 27.92 -8.50 2.34
N THR A 154 27.01 -8.02 1.50
CA THR A 154 26.68 -6.60 1.41
C THR A 154 25.92 -6.13 2.66
N ALA A 155 25.10 -6.98 3.26
CA ALA A 155 24.38 -6.68 4.49
C ALA A 155 25.31 -6.41 5.69
N GLN A 156 26.50 -7.01 5.76
CA GLN A 156 27.49 -6.70 6.80
C GLN A 156 27.88 -5.21 6.81
N LEU A 157 27.79 -4.55 5.66
CA LEU A 157 28.18 -3.15 5.47
C LEU A 157 27.00 -2.20 5.66
N PHE A 158 25.80 -2.59 5.21
CA PHE A 158 24.68 -1.67 5.04
C PHE A 158 23.42 -1.99 5.85
N ALA A 159 23.34 -3.13 6.55
CA ALA A 159 22.14 -3.51 7.32
C ALA A 159 21.77 -2.50 8.43
N SER A 160 22.75 -1.78 8.97
CA SER A 160 22.58 -0.81 10.05
C SER A 160 22.37 0.63 9.57
N LEU A 161 22.22 0.87 8.27
CA LEU A 161 21.97 2.20 7.74
C LEU A 161 20.70 2.80 8.34
N ASP A 162 20.81 4.01 8.89
CA ASP A 162 19.65 4.79 9.29
C ASP A 162 18.88 5.21 8.02
N PHE A 163 17.61 4.79 7.94
CA PHE A 163 16.83 4.99 6.73
C PHE A 163 16.47 6.45 6.48
N TYR A 164 16.37 7.29 7.52
CA TYR A 164 16.12 8.72 7.34
C TYR A 164 17.34 9.47 6.83
N GLN A 165 18.55 9.09 7.27
CA GLN A 165 19.79 9.59 6.68
C GLN A 165 19.89 9.18 5.22
N LEU A 166 19.62 7.90 4.90
CA LEU A 166 19.61 7.42 3.52
C LEU A 166 18.60 8.17 2.65
N ALA A 167 17.37 8.37 3.14
CA ALA A 167 16.35 9.14 2.42
C ALA A 167 16.78 10.60 2.18
N ALA A 168 17.42 11.25 3.16
CA ALA A 168 17.96 12.60 2.98
C ALA A 168 19.06 12.62 1.91
N THR A 169 20.00 11.65 1.95
CA THR A 169 21.03 11.52 0.91
C THR A 169 20.40 11.34 -0.48
N ILE A 170 19.41 10.45 -0.64
CA ILE A 170 18.72 10.25 -1.92
C ILE A 170 18.07 11.54 -2.41
N ARG A 171 17.39 12.28 -1.53
CA ARG A 171 16.73 13.55 -1.88
C ARG A 171 17.75 14.58 -2.39
N ASP A 172 18.92 14.64 -1.75
CA ASP A 172 19.93 15.67 -1.99
C ASP A 172 20.89 15.28 -3.15
N THR A 173 20.85 14.03 -3.63
CA THR A 173 21.67 13.55 -4.75
C THR A 173 21.27 14.16 -6.10
N ASN A 174 22.26 14.71 -6.81
CA ASN A 174 22.10 15.17 -8.19
C ASN A 174 22.14 13.99 -9.19
N PHE A 175 21.00 13.33 -9.37
CA PHE A 175 20.86 12.25 -10.35
C PHE A 175 20.97 12.70 -11.81
N GLN A 176 20.90 13.99 -12.13
CA GLN A 176 20.98 14.47 -13.51
C GLN A 176 22.34 14.15 -14.14
N ALA A 177 23.43 14.30 -13.38
CA ALA A 177 24.77 13.95 -13.86
C ALA A 177 24.89 12.47 -14.28
N ILE A 178 24.16 11.57 -13.60
CA ILE A 178 24.12 10.14 -13.92
C ILE A 178 23.33 9.93 -15.21
N LEU A 179 22.17 10.58 -15.37
CA LEU A 179 21.35 10.49 -16.59
C LEU A 179 22.08 11.05 -17.82
N ASP A 180 22.76 12.18 -17.68
CA ASP A 180 23.54 12.81 -18.76
C ASP A 180 24.72 11.92 -19.19
N THR A 181 25.26 11.12 -18.26
CA THR A 181 26.35 10.16 -18.52
C THR A 181 25.82 8.83 -19.08
N ALA A 182 24.55 8.51 -18.86
CA ALA A 182 23.99 7.22 -19.21
C ALA A 182 23.79 7.06 -20.73
N PRO A 183 24.18 5.90 -21.31
CA PRO A 183 23.83 5.54 -22.68
C PRO A 183 22.31 5.61 -22.94
N PRO A 184 21.86 5.99 -24.16
CA PRO A 184 20.44 6.16 -24.46
C PRO A 184 19.55 4.94 -24.15
N ASP A 185 20.08 3.73 -24.29
CA ASP A 185 19.36 2.49 -24.02
C ASP A 185 19.16 2.21 -22.52
N LEU A 186 19.96 2.83 -21.64
CA LEU A 186 19.84 2.71 -20.18
C LEU A 186 19.05 3.85 -19.53
N GLN A 187 18.95 5.00 -20.20
CA GLN A 187 18.26 6.19 -19.66
C GLN A 187 16.83 5.91 -19.18
N PRO A 188 15.97 5.17 -19.91
CA PRO A 188 14.60 4.91 -19.44
C PRO A 188 14.56 4.15 -18.12
N ALA A 189 15.33 3.05 -18.01
CA ALA A 189 15.38 2.24 -16.79
C ALA A 189 15.95 3.03 -15.61
N LEU A 190 17.03 3.78 -15.82
CA LEU A 190 17.63 4.61 -14.79
C LEU A 190 16.70 5.74 -14.35
N SER A 191 16.01 6.40 -15.29
CA SER A 191 15.04 7.45 -14.98
C SER A 191 13.90 6.93 -14.10
N SER A 192 13.31 5.77 -14.43
CA SER A 192 12.26 5.18 -13.59
C SER A 192 12.78 4.79 -12.21
N ARG A 193 13.98 4.17 -12.13
CA ARG A 193 14.61 3.82 -10.85
C ARG A 193 14.89 5.06 -9.99
N ILE A 194 15.38 6.14 -10.59
CA ILE A 194 15.61 7.43 -9.91
C ILE A 194 14.29 8.00 -9.37
N GLN A 195 13.23 7.96 -10.16
CA GLN A 195 11.92 8.44 -9.72
C GLN A 195 11.43 7.63 -8.52
N HIS A 196 11.56 6.30 -8.55
CA HIS A 196 11.19 5.45 -7.42
C HIS A 196 12.05 5.66 -6.18
N LEU A 197 13.36 5.88 -6.33
CA LEU A 197 14.22 6.28 -5.20
C LEU A 197 13.73 7.60 -4.56
N ARG A 198 13.40 8.60 -5.38
CA ARG A 198 12.87 9.89 -4.90
C ARG A 198 11.52 9.74 -4.21
N ASP A 199 10.61 8.93 -4.76
CA ASP A 199 9.31 8.66 -4.14
C ASP A 199 9.48 8.04 -2.75
N VAL A 200 10.35 7.03 -2.64
CA VAL A 200 10.68 6.34 -1.38
C VAL A 200 11.28 7.32 -0.37
N ALA A 201 12.28 8.10 -0.79
CA ALA A 201 12.94 9.07 0.07
C ALA A 201 11.97 10.14 0.59
N ASN A 202 11.16 10.72 -0.30
CA ASN A 202 10.19 11.73 0.07
C ASN A 202 9.15 11.16 1.06
N LYS A 203 8.62 9.96 0.80
CA LYS A 203 7.67 9.32 1.70
C LYS A 203 8.30 9.00 3.06
N ALA A 204 9.55 8.54 3.08
CA ALA A 204 10.26 8.29 4.34
C ALA A 204 10.40 9.58 5.18
N LEU A 205 10.70 10.70 4.54
CA LEU A 205 10.81 12.00 5.21
C LEU A 205 9.45 12.51 5.72
N GLU A 206 8.34 12.23 5.02
CA GLU A 206 6.99 12.51 5.57
C GLU A 206 6.73 11.73 6.86
N TYR A 207 7.14 10.45 6.93
CA TYR A 207 7.03 9.65 8.15
C TYR A 207 7.93 10.21 9.28
N LYS A 208 9.12 10.72 8.94
CA LYS A 208 10.01 11.40 9.88
C LYS A 208 9.36 12.64 10.48
N GLU A 209 8.79 13.50 9.64
CA GLU A 209 8.07 14.71 10.06
C GLU A 209 6.85 14.39 10.92
N ALA A 210 6.18 13.27 10.64
CA ALA A 210 5.09 12.76 11.45
C ALA A 210 5.52 12.02 12.72
N SER A 211 6.81 12.04 13.07
CA SER A 211 7.40 11.42 14.27
C SER A 211 7.37 9.90 14.30
N PHE A 212 7.32 9.22 13.14
CA PHE A 212 7.50 7.77 13.10
C PHE A 212 8.98 7.39 13.22
N ILE A 213 9.26 6.17 13.71
CA ILE A 213 10.61 5.61 13.77
C ILE A 213 11.14 5.26 12.36
N PRO A 214 12.46 5.32 12.10
CA PRO A 214 13.04 5.02 10.79
C PRO A 214 12.63 3.65 10.25
N ARG A 215 12.61 2.63 11.11
CA ARG A 215 12.24 1.25 10.72
C ARG A 215 10.82 1.15 10.17
N HIS A 216 9.88 1.97 10.66
CA HIS A 216 8.51 1.96 10.15
C HIS A 216 8.48 2.54 8.73
N ALA A 217 9.10 3.69 8.51
CA ALA A 217 9.20 4.31 7.19
C ALA A 217 9.89 3.40 6.16
N ASP A 218 10.97 2.74 6.58
CA ASP A 218 11.70 1.75 5.79
C ASP A 218 10.80 0.61 5.30
N ARG A 219 10.04 0.01 6.22
CA ARG A 219 9.10 -1.07 5.88
C ARG A 219 7.94 -0.60 5.01
N ILE A 220 7.34 0.56 5.30
CA ILE A 220 6.24 1.07 4.48
C ILE A 220 6.70 1.31 3.05
N THR A 221 7.86 1.94 2.86
CA THR A 221 8.36 2.24 1.51
C THR A 221 8.82 1.01 0.75
N GLU A 222 9.34 -0.02 1.43
CA GLU A 222 9.60 -1.36 0.86
C GLU A 222 8.31 -1.95 0.27
N GLU A 223 7.25 -1.95 1.06
CA GLU A 223 5.97 -2.51 0.65
C GLU A 223 5.29 -1.66 -0.45
N MET A 224 5.46 -0.34 -0.45
CA MET A 224 4.97 0.50 -1.57
C MET A 224 5.60 0.08 -2.91
N ILE A 225 6.91 -0.17 -2.94
CA ILE A 225 7.58 -0.69 -4.14
C ILE A 225 7.10 -2.12 -4.47
N GLY A 226 6.90 -2.96 -3.45
CA GLY A 226 6.33 -4.30 -3.60
C GLY A 226 4.95 -4.30 -4.26
N LEU A 227 4.05 -3.41 -3.83
CA LEU A 227 2.71 -3.24 -4.37
C LEU A 227 2.72 -2.75 -5.83
N ARG A 228 3.63 -1.83 -6.17
CA ARG A 228 3.83 -1.34 -7.55
C ARG A 228 4.31 -2.46 -8.46
N LYS A 229 5.34 -3.19 -8.04
CA LYS A 229 5.89 -4.34 -8.78
C LYS A 229 4.87 -5.47 -8.97
N ALA A 230 3.97 -5.66 -8.01
CA ALA A 230 2.85 -6.60 -8.10
C ALA A 230 1.69 -6.11 -9.00
N GLY A 231 1.77 -4.90 -9.55
CA GLY A 231 0.72 -4.29 -10.37
C GLY A 231 -0.53 -3.85 -9.59
N ILE A 232 -0.51 -3.94 -8.25
CA ILE A 232 -1.64 -3.58 -7.39
C ILE A 232 -1.88 -2.08 -7.45
N SER A 233 -0.82 -1.29 -7.35
CA SER A 233 -0.93 0.17 -7.40
C SER A 233 -1.47 0.69 -8.74
N GLY A 234 -1.31 -0.08 -9.82
CA GLY A 234 -1.85 0.24 -11.15
C GLY A 234 -3.39 0.19 -11.20
N LEU A 235 -4.03 -0.47 -10.24
CA LEU A 235 -5.49 -0.50 -10.11
C LEU A 235 -6.06 0.74 -9.38
N LEU A 236 -5.20 1.61 -8.84
CA LEU A 236 -5.58 2.75 -7.98
C LEU A 236 -5.71 4.09 -8.74
N HIS A 237 -5.97 4.06 -10.05
CA HIS A 237 -6.04 5.26 -10.88
C HIS A 237 -7.48 5.63 -11.20
N ALA A 238 -8.15 6.29 -10.25
CA ALA A 238 -9.50 6.79 -10.44
C ALA A 238 -9.61 8.23 -9.90
N SER A 239 -10.34 9.06 -10.65
CA SER A 239 -10.91 10.30 -10.12
C SER A 239 -12.34 10.00 -9.71
N LEU A 240 -12.65 10.32 -8.46
CA LEU A 240 -13.93 10.08 -7.83
C LEU A 240 -14.60 11.41 -7.55
N HIS A 241 -15.91 11.46 -7.74
CA HIS A 241 -16.72 12.60 -7.38
C HIS A 241 -17.91 12.17 -6.52
N LYS A 242 -18.46 13.11 -5.75
CA LYS A 242 -19.68 12.87 -4.98
C LYS A 242 -20.88 12.91 -5.92
N THR A 243 -21.67 11.83 -5.95
CA THR A 243 -23.00 11.81 -6.60
C THR A 243 -24.15 11.84 -5.58
N ASP A 244 -23.84 11.48 -4.34
CA ASP A 244 -24.69 11.57 -3.14
C ASP A 244 -23.79 12.09 -2.00
N PRO A 245 -24.33 12.67 -0.91
CA PRO A 245 -23.53 13.04 0.26
C PRO A 245 -22.56 11.96 0.76
N VAL A 246 -22.82 10.67 0.44
CA VAL A 246 -22.02 9.55 0.96
C VAL A 246 -21.51 8.55 -0.09
N ILE A 247 -21.95 8.68 -1.34
CA ILE A 247 -21.52 7.77 -2.42
C ILE A 247 -20.52 8.51 -3.31
N LEU A 248 -19.33 7.95 -3.39
CA LEU A 248 -18.36 8.29 -4.42
C LEU A 248 -18.70 7.54 -5.70
N ALA A 249 -18.55 8.21 -6.83
CA ALA A 249 -18.72 7.65 -8.15
C ALA A 249 -17.46 7.82 -9.00
N ASP A 250 -17.25 6.89 -9.92
CA ASP A 250 -16.22 7.00 -10.96
C ASP A 250 -16.55 8.08 -11.99
N ALA A 251 -15.65 8.32 -12.96
CA ALA A 251 -15.85 9.31 -14.02
C ALA A 251 -17.10 9.06 -14.90
N GLN A 252 -17.73 7.88 -14.83
CA GLN A 252 -18.95 7.53 -15.54
C GLN A 252 -20.21 7.72 -14.68
N GLY A 253 -20.07 8.24 -13.45
CA GLY A 253 -21.17 8.44 -12.51
C GLY A 253 -21.66 7.13 -11.86
N ARG A 254 -20.90 6.03 -11.98
CA ARG A 254 -21.23 4.76 -11.34
C ARG A 254 -20.66 4.75 -9.93
N ALA A 255 -21.42 4.25 -8.96
CA ALA A 255 -20.95 4.08 -7.59
C ALA A 255 -19.61 3.34 -7.57
N PHE A 256 -18.61 3.94 -6.95
CA PHE A 256 -17.24 3.47 -7.04
C PHE A 256 -17.05 2.18 -6.25
N ASP A 257 -16.64 1.13 -6.95
CA ASP A 257 -16.31 -0.16 -6.38
C ASP A 257 -15.03 -0.78 -6.96
N ASN A 258 -14.27 -0.08 -7.81
CA ASN A 258 -13.10 -0.67 -8.49
C ASN A 258 -11.96 -1.15 -7.57
N LEU A 259 -11.90 -0.69 -6.32
CA LEU A 259 -11.00 -1.30 -5.32
C LEU A 259 -11.53 -2.62 -4.80
N ARG A 260 -12.85 -2.69 -4.67
CA ARG A 260 -13.61 -3.82 -4.18
C ARG A 260 -13.89 -4.75 -5.36
N THR A 261 -14.36 -5.96 -5.06
CA THR A 261 -15.19 -6.60 -6.06
C THR A 261 -16.50 -5.81 -6.11
N ALA A 262 -17.11 -5.63 -7.28
CA ALA A 262 -18.47 -5.14 -7.23
C ALA A 262 -19.23 -6.15 -6.38
N ARG A 263 -20.09 -5.69 -5.45
CA ARG A 263 -20.96 -6.57 -4.66
C ARG A 263 -21.78 -7.53 -5.55
N TYR A 264 -21.79 -7.24 -6.85
CA TYR A 264 -22.40 -7.95 -7.95
C TYR A 264 -21.44 -8.24 -9.13
N SER A 265 -20.10 -8.14 -8.99
CA SER A 265 -19.11 -8.64 -9.97
C SER A 265 -18.76 -10.10 -9.67
N ARG A 266 -19.78 -10.91 -9.40
CA ARG A 266 -19.90 -12.04 -10.30
C ARG A 266 -19.95 -11.38 -11.68
N ALA A 267 -19.11 -11.81 -12.63
CA ALA A 267 -19.61 -11.78 -14.00
C ALA A 267 -21.09 -12.19 -13.90
N ARG A 268 -21.99 -11.41 -14.49
CA ARG A 268 -23.42 -11.69 -14.51
C ARG A 268 -23.64 -12.99 -15.30
N ILE A 269 -23.07 -14.10 -14.84
CA ILE A 269 -23.70 -15.40 -14.84
C ILE A 269 -24.88 -15.17 -13.91
N GLU A 270 -25.94 -14.62 -14.48
CA GLU A 270 -27.26 -14.68 -13.91
C GLU A 270 -27.44 -16.14 -13.53
N ASN A 271 -27.30 -16.48 -12.24
CA ASN A 271 -27.76 -17.77 -11.77
C ASN A 271 -29.28 -17.63 -11.75
N PRO A 272 -30.00 -18.12 -12.77
CA PRO A 272 -31.40 -17.78 -12.95
C PRO A 272 -32.23 -18.32 -11.76
N HIS A 273 -31.74 -19.38 -11.11
CA HIS A 273 -32.35 -19.98 -9.93
C HIS A 273 -32.23 -19.09 -8.68
N GLU A 274 -31.09 -18.43 -8.46
CA GLU A 274 -30.91 -17.49 -7.34
C GLU A 274 -31.73 -16.22 -7.57
N GLN A 275 -31.77 -15.72 -8.80
CA GLN A 275 -32.63 -14.57 -9.14
C GLN A 275 -34.11 -14.91 -8.93
N THR A 276 -34.53 -16.13 -9.28
CA THR A 276 -35.88 -16.62 -9.02
C THR A 276 -36.18 -16.69 -7.53
N PHE A 277 -35.25 -17.20 -6.72
CA PHE A 277 -35.37 -17.22 -5.25
C PHE A 277 -35.53 -15.82 -4.66
N LEU A 278 -34.65 -14.89 -4.99
CA LEU A 278 -34.69 -13.52 -4.47
C LEU A 278 -36.00 -12.80 -4.84
N THR A 279 -36.48 -13.03 -6.06
CA THR A 279 -37.74 -12.47 -6.57
C THR A 279 -38.94 -12.96 -5.74
N ILE A 280 -39.04 -14.27 -5.50
CA ILE A 280 -40.13 -14.86 -4.71
C ILE A 280 -40.02 -14.45 -3.24
N LYS A 281 -38.81 -14.46 -2.66
CA LYS A 281 -38.57 -14.07 -1.27
C LYS A 281 -39.01 -12.64 -1.02
N ALA A 282 -38.71 -11.70 -1.92
CA ALA A 282 -39.12 -10.31 -1.78
C ALA A 282 -40.65 -10.14 -1.72
N ALA A 283 -41.40 -10.92 -2.50
CA ALA A 283 -42.86 -10.95 -2.46
C ALA A 283 -43.40 -11.55 -1.16
N VAL A 284 -42.88 -12.71 -0.75
CA VAL A 284 -43.28 -13.40 0.49
C VAL A 284 -43.01 -12.52 1.72
N THR A 285 -41.84 -11.88 1.79
CA THR A 285 -41.49 -10.95 2.87
C THR A 285 -42.44 -9.75 2.90
N SER A 286 -42.78 -9.20 1.73
CA SER A 286 -43.73 -8.08 1.66
C SER A 286 -45.11 -8.48 2.18
N VAL A 287 -45.65 -9.64 1.77
CA VAL A 287 -46.97 -10.09 2.21
C VAL A 287 -46.99 -10.43 3.70
N ASN A 288 -46.04 -11.21 4.19
CA ASN A 288 -45.99 -11.58 5.60
C ASN A 288 -45.79 -10.38 6.53
N PHE A 289 -45.06 -9.35 6.10
CA PHE A 289 -44.90 -8.10 6.85
C PHE A 289 -46.25 -7.38 7.02
N HIS A 290 -46.98 -7.14 5.93
CA HIS A 290 -48.26 -6.43 5.94
C HIS A 290 -49.38 -7.23 6.62
N HIS A 291 -49.41 -8.55 6.45
CA HIS A 291 -50.32 -9.41 7.20
C HIS A 291 -50.00 -9.44 8.69
N GLY A 292 -48.74 -9.26 9.07
CA GLY A 292 -48.34 -9.03 10.46
C GLY A 292 -48.89 -7.72 11.05
N GLN A 293 -49.19 -6.73 10.21
CA GLN A 293 -49.83 -5.47 10.57
C GLN A 293 -51.37 -5.51 10.40
N GLY A 294 -51.93 -6.61 9.89
CA GLY A 294 -53.36 -6.77 9.64
C GLY A 294 -53.89 -6.07 8.39
N ASP A 295 -53.02 -5.65 7.47
CA ASP A 295 -53.39 -4.96 6.23
C ASP A 295 -52.95 -5.71 4.96
N THR A 296 -53.36 -5.22 3.80
CA THR A 296 -53.07 -5.79 2.47
C THR A 296 -52.29 -4.84 1.56
N GLN A 297 -51.58 -3.85 2.13
CA GLN A 297 -50.84 -2.81 1.40
C GLN A 297 -49.46 -3.27 0.91
N TYR A 298 -49.32 -4.54 0.56
CA TYR A 298 -48.06 -5.09 0.06
C TYR A 298 -47.68 -4.52 -1.31
N ASN A 299 -46.38 -4.53 -1.57
CA ASN A 299 -45.82 -3.95 -2.79
C ASN A 299 -46.22 -4.78 -4.03
N GLN A 300 -47.12 -4.23 -4.84
CA GLN A 300 -47.70 -4.91 -6.00
C GLN A 300 -46.66 -5.28 -7.07
N SER A 301 -45.59 -4.48 -7.27
CA SER A 301 -44.58 -4.80 -8.28
C SER A 301 -43.76 -6.03 -7.89
N LYS A 302 -43.50 -6.23 -6.58
CA LYS A 302 -42.84 -7.45 -6.08
C LYS A 302 -43.72 -8.69 -6.26
N ILE A 303 -45.02 -8.57 -6.04
CA ILE A 303 -45.98 -9.66 -6.25
C ILE A 303 -46.01 -10.06 -7.72
N GLN A 304 -46.21 -9.10 -8.62
CA GLN A 304 -46.26 -9.39 -10.06
C GLN A 304 -44.96 -10.02 -10.57
N ALA A 305 -43.81 -9.56 -10.09
CA ALA A 305 -42.52 -10.15 -10.45
C ALA A 305 -42.39 -11.61 -10.00
N ALA A 306 -42.92 -11.98 -8.83
CA ALA A 306 -42.93 -13.36 -8.34
C ALA A 306 -43.93 -14.25 -9.10
N LEU A 307 -45.13 -13.74 -9.39
CA LEU A 307 -46.14 -14.47 -10.17
C LEU A 307 -45.68 -14.73 -11.61
N ALA A 308 -44.91 -13.81 -12.20
CA ALA A 308 -44.35 -14.00 -13.54
C ALA A 308 -43.39 -15.20 -13.65
N GLN A 309 -42.84 -15.70 -12.54
CA GLN A 309 -41.93 -16.86 -12.55
C GLN A 309 -42.65 -18.21 -12.77
N LYS A 310 -43.98 -18.26 -12.67
CA LYS A 310 -44.77 -19.51 -12.70
C LYS A 310 -44.51 -20.35 -13.93
N ASN A 311 -44.52 -19.74 -15.11
CA ASN A 311 -44.38 -20.47 -16.38
C ASN A 311 -42.97 -21.06 -16.51
N HIS A 312 -41.95 -20.29 -16.13
CA HIS A 312 -40.57 -20.75 -16.13
C HIS A 312 -40.35 -21.90 -15.14
N LEU A 313 -40.89 -21.80 -13.93
CA LEU A 313 -40.80 -22.85 -12.92
C LEU A 313 -41.61 -24.10 -13.31
N ALA A 314 -42.78 -23.95 -13.95
CA ALA A 314 -43.56 -25.08 -14.44
C ALA A 314 -42.80 -25.88 -15.51
N GLN A 315 -42.09 -25.18 -16.40
CA GLN A 315 -41.19 -25.80 -17.37
C GLN A 315 -40.05 -26.54 -16.65
N LEU A 316 -39.31 -25.86 -15.76
CA LEU A 316 -38.21 -26.48 -15.00
C LEU A 316 -38.65 -27.69 -14.16
N ALA A 317 -39.87 -27.68 -13.62
CA ALA A 317 -40.45 -28.79 -12.85
C ALA A 317 -40.64 -30.08 -13.68
N THR A 318 -40.66 -29.97 -15.01
CA THR A 318 -40.84 -31.09 -15.94
C THR A 318 -39.59 -31.42 -16.74
N SER A 319 -38.79 -30.41 -17.12
CA SER A 319 -37.67 -30.57 -18.06
C SER A 319 -36.29 -30.31 -17.46
N GLY A 320 -36.19 -29.81 -16.21
CA GLY A 320 -34.92 -29.55 -15.55
C GLY A 320 -34.22 -30.82 -15.05
N SER A 321 -32.99 -30.69 -14.56
CA SER A 321 -32.31 -31.73 -13.79
C SER A 321 -33.10 -32.11 -12.53
N PRO A 322 -32.84 -33.27 -11.89
CA PRO A 322 -33.56 -33.68 -10.68
C PRO A 322 -33.54 -32.61 -9.56
N ALA A 323 -32.43 -31.88 -9.41
CA ALA A 323 -32.30 -30.78 -8.46
C ALA A 323 -33.16 -29.56 -8.86
N GLU A 324 -33.17 -29.18 -10.13
CA GLU A 324 -34.00 -28.09 -10.64
C GLU A 324 -35.49 -28.42 -10.55
N GLN A 325 -35.87 -29.67 -10.82
CA GLN A 325 -37.25 -30.13 -10.68
C GLN A 325 -37.73 -30.05 -9.22
N ALA A 326 -36.89 -30.46 -8.28
CA ALA A 326 -37.19 -30.37 -6.85
C ALA A 326 -37.33 -28.92 -6.39
N MET A 327 -36.40 -28.05 -6.79
CA MET A 327 -36.47 -26.61 -6.52
C MET A 327 -37.74 -26.00 -7.11
N ALA A 328 -38.03 -26.26 -8.38
CA ALA A 328 -39.13 -25.64 -9.09
C ALA A 328 -40.49 -26.05 -8.50
N LYS A 329 -40.66 -27.32 -8.12
CA LYS A 329 -41.87 -27.80 -7.42
C LYS A 329 -42.07 -27.10 -6.07
N ALA A 330 -41.00 -26.93 -5.30
CA ALA A 330 -41.06 -26.21 -4.02
C ALA A 330 -41.42 -24.73 -4.21
N TYR A 331 -40.83 -24.06 -5.20
CA TYR A 331 -41.07 -22.64 -5.46
C TYR A 331 -42.46 -22.39 -6.03
N LEU A 332 -42.97 -23.27 -6.90
CA LEU A 332 -44.36 -23.24 -7.37
C LEU A 332 -45.37 -23.40 -6.23
N LYS A 333 -45.07 -24.28 -5.26
CA LYS A 333 -45.91 -24.42 -4.05
C LYS A 333 -45.98 -23.10 -3.28
N THR A 334 -44.84 -22.44 -3.06
CA THR A 334 -44.82 -21.13 -2.39
C THR A 334 -45.53 -20.04 -3.21
N ILE A 335 -45.43 -20.04 -4.54
CA ILE A 335 -46.20 -19.11 -5.37
C ILE A 335 -47.71 -19.37 -5.23
N ALA A 336 -48.15 -20.62 -5.15
CA ALA A 336 -49.57 -20.94 -4.91
C ALA A 336 -50.04 -20.48 -3.52
N GLU A 337 -49.20 -20.63 -2.49
CA GLU A 337 -49.47 -20.10 -1.15
C GLU A 337 -49.55 -18.56 -1.16
N LEU A 338 -48.64 -17.91 -1.89
CA LEU A 338 -48.64 -16.46 -2.10
C LEU A 338 -49.95 -15.99 -2.73
N GLU A 339 -50.38 -16.61 -3.83
CA GLU A 339 -51.65 -16.28 -4.50
C GLU A 339 -52.87 -16.50 -3.59
N ALA A 340 -52.89 -17.59 -2.83
CA ALA A 340 -53.99 -17.89 -1.92
C ALA A 340 -54.10 -16.90 -0.75
N ALA A 341 -52.99 -16.27 -0.38
CA ALA A 341 -52.90 -15.28 0.70
C ALA A 341 -53.28 -13.85 0.26
N LEU A 342 -53.19 -13.51 -1.03
CA LEU A 342 -53.49 -12.15 -1.50
C LEU A 342 -54.92 -11.73 -1.12
N GLY A 343 -55.04 -10.51 -0.56
CA GLY A 343 -56.31 -9.95 -0.09
C GLY A 343 -56.86 -10.57 1.20
N LYS A 344 -56.14 -11.51 1.83
CA LYS A 344 -56.56 -12.20 3.06
C LYS A 344 -55.54 -11.98 4.18
N PRO A 345 -55.69 -10.90 4.97
CA PRO A 345 -54.67 -10.47 5.95
C PRO A 345 -54.38 -11.48 7.06
N THR A 346 -55.24 -12.49 7.25
CA THR A 346 -55.08 -13.56 8.24
C THR A 346 -54.32 -14.79 7.72
N VAL A 347 -54.06 -14.88 6.42
CA VAL A 347 -53.38 -16.04 5.80
C VAL A 347 -51.88 -15.75 5.69
N LYS A 348 -51.05 -16.48 6.43
CA LYS A 348 -49.59 -16.34 6.35
C LYS A 348 -49.01 -17.34 5.36
N ILE A 349 -47.95 -16.91 4.67
CA ILE A 349 -47.18 -17.78 3.78
C ILE A 349 -46.12 -18.49 4.62
N GLY A 350 -45.91 -19.78 4.37
CA GLY A 350 -44.95 -20.59 5.09
C GLY A 350 -43.50 -20.11 4.93
N HIS A 351 -42.58 -20.70 5.70
CA HIS A 351 -41.17 -20.37 5.61
C HIS A 351 -40.61 -20.68 4.22
N PHE A 352 -40.12 -19.65 3.53
CA PHE A 352 -39.52 -19.77 2.21
C PHE A 352 -37.99 -19.73 2.31
N ALA A 353 -37.35 -20.87 2.04
CA ALA A 353 -35.91 -21.06 2.10
C ALA A 353 -35.30 -21.27 0.71
N GLN A 354 -34.02 -20.89 0.56
CA GLN A 354 -33.28 -21.17 -0.65
C GLN A 354 -33.00 -22.67 -0.75
N ILE A 355 -33.17 -23.25 -1.95
CA ILE A 355 -32.75 -24.63 -2.21
C ILE A 355 -31.37 -24.57 -2.88
N PRO A 356 -30.32 -25.15 -2.28
CA PRO A 356 -28.98 -25.10 -2.84
C PRO A 356 -28.91 -25.84 -4.19
N MET A 357 -28.33 -25.19 -5.20
CA MET A 357 -28.07 -25.80 -6.52
C MET A 357 -26.60 -26.24 -6.64
N PRO A 358 -26.30 -27.40 -7.24
CA PRO A 358 -24.91 -27.78 -7.54
C PRO A 358 -24.28 -26.73 -8.47
N GLN A 359 -23.18 -26.10 -8.03
CA GLN A 359 -22.50 -25.10 -8.86
C GLN A 359 -21.66 -25.77 -9.96
N SER A 360 -21.80 -25.31 -11.20
CA SER A 360 -20.83 -25.62 -12.26
C SER A 360 -19.49 -24.97 -11.91
N GLN A 361 -18.42 -25.76 -11.83
CA GLN A 361 -17.07 -25.29 -11.60
C GLN A 361 -16.57 -24.42 -12.77
N ALA A 362 -16.83 -23.13 -12.71
CA ALA A 362 -16.11 -22.11 -13.48
C ALA A 362 -16.21 -20.77 -12.74
N SER A 363 -15.43 -20.59 -11.67
CA SER A 363 -15.24 -19.27 -11.07
C SER A 363 -13.88 -18.71 -11.51
N THR A 364 -13.91 -17.72 -12.40
CA THR A 364 -12.82 -16.74 -12.42
C THR A 364 -12.91 -15.98 -11.10
N GLN A 365 -11.91 -16.13 -10.23
CA GLN A 365 -11.78 -15.32 -9.01
C GLN A 365 -11.93 -13.84 -9.40
N PRO A 366 -12.73 -13.05 -8.67
CA PRO A 366 -12.88 -11.64 -8.98
C PRO A 366 -11.54 -10.92 -8.76
N ASP A 367 -11.12 -10.12 -9.73
CA ASP A 367 -9.79 -9.52 -9.79
C ASP A 367 -9.84 -8.04 -9.38
N SER A 368 -9.91 -7.78 -8.07
CA SER A 368 -9.92 -6.42 -7.49
C SER A 368 -8.58 -6.06 -6.82
N ALA A 369 -8.37 -4.77 -6.56
CA ALA A 369 -7.18 -4.30 -5.84
C ALA A 369 -7.05 -4.96 -4.46
N MET A 370 -8.17 -5.17 -3.76
CA MET A 370 -8.18 -5.79 -2.44
C MET A 370 -7.95 -7.30 -2.49
N VAL A 371 -8.42 -8.01 -3.53
CA VAL A 371 -8.11 -9.43 -3.75
C VAL A 371 -6.61 -9.62 -4.02
N ARG A 372 -6.03 -8.78 -4.89
CA ARG A 372 -4.58 -8.84 -5.15
C ARG A 372 -3.74 -8.43 -3.93
N LEU A 373 -4.20 -7.44 -3.15
CA LEU A 373 -3.55 -7.06 -1.90
C LEU A 373 -3.52 -8.23 -0.91
N ALA A 374 -4.64 -8.94 -0.73
CA ALA A 374 -4.70 -10.08 0.18
C ALA A 374 -3.77 -11.23 -0.25
N ALA A 375 -3.68 -11.50 -1.55
CA ALA A 375 -2.73 -12.47 -2.09
C ALA A 375 -1.27 -12.05 -1.84
N HIS A 376 -0.95 -10.78 -2.14
CA HIS A 376 0.38 -10.21 -1.91
C HIS A 376 0.80 -10.25 -0.43
N MET A 377 -0.12 -9.93 0.49
CA MET A 377 0.11 -10.03 1.92
C MET A 377 0.48 -11.45 2.33
N ARG A 378 -0.29 -12.45 1.88
CA ARG A 378 -0.04 -13.86 2.18
C ARG A 378 1.34 -14.32 1.69
N GLU A 379 1.72 -13.93 0.47
CA GLU A 379 3.02 -14.27 -0.12
C GLU A 379 4.21 -13.66 0.63
N ARG A 380 4.00 -12.55 1.35
CA ARG A 380 5.05 -11.79 2.04
C ARG A 380 4.95 -11.84 3.57
N GLY A 381 4.22 -12.84 4.09
CA GLY A 381 4.14 -13.14 5.52
C GLY A 381 3.18 -12.25 6.33
N GLY A 382 2.28 -11.52 5.66
CA GLY A 382 1.14 -10.85 6.26
C GLY A 382 -0.17 -11.64 6.06
N ASP A 383 -1.25 -11.16 6.66
CA ASP A 383 -2.58 -11.76 6.57
C ASP A 383 -3.66 -10.67 6.60
N TYR A 384 -4.46 -10.60 5.54
CA TYR A 384 -5.55 -9.63 5.46
C TYR A 384 -6.65 -9.88 6.50
N GLU A 385 -6.77 -11.09 7.03
CA GLU A 385 -7.73 -11.41 8.10
C GLU A 385 -7.49 -10.59 9.37
N VAL A 386 -6.22 -10.22 9.64
CA VAL A 386 -5.86 -9.30 10.73
C VAL A 386 -6.50 -7.93 10.52
N ILE A 387 -6.44 -7.43 9.29
CA ILE A 387 -6.97 -6.11 8.91
C ILE A 387 -8.49 -6.12 8.94
N LYS A 388 -9.11 -7.16 8.36
CA LYS A 388 -10.57 -7.37 8.41
C LYS A 388 -11.08 -7.37 9.84
N LYS A 389 -10.45 -8.16 10.70
CA LYS A 389 -10.85 -8.29 12.11
C LYS A 389 -10.76 -6.94 12.81
N TRP A 390 -9.67 -6.21 12.62
CA TRP A 390 -9.55 -4.85 13.15
C TRP A 390 -10.64 -3.92 12.62
N ALA A 391 -10.86 -3.86 11.30
CA ALA A 391 -11.82 -2.94 10.70
C ALA A 391 -13.25 -3.19 11.20
N TYR A 392 -13.65 -4.46 11.28
CA TYR A 392 -14.96 -4.88 11.82
C TYR A 392 -15.17 -4.39 13.27
N HIS A 393 -14.19 -4.63 14.14
CA HIS A 393 -14.29 -4.23 15.54
C HIS A 393 -14.13 -2.73 15.76
N GLN A 394 -13.33 -2.06 14.91
CA GLN A 394 -13.16 -0.62 14.94
C GLN A 394 -14.46 0.11 14.59
N ALA A 395 -15.17 -0.36 13.56
CA ALA A 395 -16.45 0.20 13.15
C ALA A 395 -17.51 0.08 14.26
N GLN A 396 -17.47 -1.00 15.06
CA GLN A 396 -18.39 -1.21 16.18
C GLN A 396 -18.02 -0.40 17.42
N SER A 397 -16.76 -0.48 17.84
CA SER A 397 -16.30 0.18 19.04
C SER A 397 -14.79 0.37 19.00
N SER A 398 -14.38 1.64 19.00
CA SER A 398 -12.97 2.02 19.10
C SER A 398 -12.29 1.60 20.41
N ASN A 399 -13.03 1.02 21.37
CA ASN A 399 -12.55 0.48 22.63
C ASN A 399 -12.40 -1.05 22.65
N SER A 400 -12.66 -1.73 21.53
CA SER A 400 -12.38 -3.17 21.36
C SER A 400 -10.90 -3.51 21.58
N ASN A 401 -10.61 -4.79 21.85
CA ASN A 401 -9.23 -5.25 22.02
C ASN A 401 -8.44 -5.07 20.71
N GLU A 402 -9.05 -5.39 19.58
CA GLU A 402 -8.48 -5.25 18.24
C GLU A 402 -8.13 -3.78 17.93
N SER A 403 -9.01 -2.84 18.26
CA SER A 403 -8.72 -1.41 18.12
C SER A 403 -7.58 -0.96 19.04
N LYS A 404 -7.56 -1.42 20.29
CA LYS A 404 -6.50 -1.11 21.26
C LYS A 404 -5.14 -1.69 20.87
N GLN A 405 -5.11 -2.89 20.28
CA GLN A 405 -3.90 -3.50 19.75
C GLN A 405 -3.29 -2.61 18.65
N LEU A 406 -4.08 -2.15 17.68
CA LEU A 406 -3.54 -1.26 16.64
C LEU A 406 -3.10 0.09 17.20
N LYS A 407 -3.84 0.66 18.15
CA LYS A 407 -3.43 1.89 18.85
C LYS A 407 -2.06 1.71 19.51
N ARG A 408 -1.87 0.61 20.25
CA ARG A 408 -0.58 0.30 20.87
C ARG A 408 0.53 0.10 19.83
N TRP A 409 0.22 -0.64 18.77
CA TRP A 409 1.14 -0.93 17.67
C TRP A 409 1.64 0.36 16.99
N LEU A 410 0.75 1.30 16.69
CA LEU A 410 1.10 2.60 16.13
C LEU A 410 1.92 3.44 17.11
N PHE A 411 1.57 3.43 18.40
CA PHE A 411 2.33 4.14 19.43
C PHE A 411 3.78 3.64 19.53
N GLU A 412 4.01 2.33 19.46
CA GLU A 412 5.36 1.73 19.45
C GLU A 412 6.21 2.11 18.23
N ARG A 413 5.59 2.72 17.21
CA ARG A 413 6.24 3.20 15.98
C ARG A 413 6.41 4.71 15.95
N LEU A 414 6.03 5.42 17.01
CA LEU A 414 6.32 6.83 17.18
C LEU A 414 7.60 7.01 18.01
N GLN A 415 8.31 8.10 17.73
CA GLN A 415 9.46 8.58 18.49
C GLN A 415 9.23 10.02 18.91
N ASN A 416 9.76 10.42 20.06
CA ASN A 416 9.65 11.81 20.55
C ASN A 416 8.20 12.31 20.73
N VAL A 417 7.23 11.40 20.91
CA VAL A 417 5.84 11.73 21.23
C VAL A 417 5.50 11.17 22.61
N PRO A 418 5.31 11.99 23.65
CA PRO A 418 5.01 11.50 24.99
C PRO A 418 3.59 10.91 25.07
N PRO A 419 3.34 9.95 25.98
CA PRO A 419 1.99 9.39 26.20
C PRO A 419 0.92 10.47 26.51
N SER A 420 1.32 11.58 27.14
CA SER A 420 0.44 12.71 27.46
C SER A 420 -0.08 13.46 26.24
N SER A 421 0.48 13.23 25.04
CA SER A 421 -0.06 13.75 23.79
C SER A 421 -1.39 13.10 23.38
N PHE A 422 -1.81 12.04 24.08
CA PHE A 422 -3.00 11.27 23.77
C PHE A 422 -3.98 11.21 24.94
N HIS A 423 -5.27 11.11 24.61
CA HIS A 423 -6.33 10.78 25.57
C HIS A 423 -6.31 9.28 25.89
N GLY A 424 -5.25 8.85 26.58
CA GLY A 424 -4.99 7.46 26.93
C GLY A 424 -4.15 6.71 25.89
N VAL A 425 -3.23 5.90 26.39
CA VAL A 425 -2.43 4.95 25.59
C VAL A 425 -2.74 3.55 26.11
N PRO A 426 -3.13 2.59 25.25
CA PRO A 426 -3.35 1.22 25.70
C PRO A 426 -2.08 0.63 26.34
N PRO A 427 -2.23 -0.24 27.35
CA PRO A 427 -1.08 -0.83 28.03
C PRO A 427 -0.28 -1.73 27.07
N ALA A 428 1.01 -1.93 27.37
CA ALA A 428 1.91 -2.67 26.49
C ALA A 428 1.54 -4.15 26.32
N ASP A 429 0.98 -4.74 27.37
CA ASP A 429 0.55 -6.14 27.44
C ASP A 429 -0.67 -6.44 26.55
N ILE A 430 -1.36 -5.44 25.99
CA ILE A 430 -2.47 -5.70 25.06
C ILE A 430 -2.02 -6.51 23.82
N LEU A 431 -0.74 -6.35 23.43
CA LEU A 431 -0.11 -7.09 22.34
C LEU A 431 0.47 -8.45 22.78
N SER A 432 0.49 -8.75 24.09
CA SER A 432 0.98 -10.05 24.60
C SER A 432 0.10 -11.23 24.20
N SER A 433 -1.16 -10.95 23.84
CA SER A 433 -2.08 -11.91 23.23
C SER A 433 -1.63 -12.40 21.84
N LEU A 434 -0.64 -11.75 21.22
CA LEU A 434 -0.04 -12.16 19.96
C LEU A 434 1.30 -12.84 20.25
N SER A 435 1.35 -14.17 20.15
CA SER A 435 2.59 -14.93 20.34
C SER A 435 3.54 -14.79 19.15
N GLY A 436 4.86 -15.02 19.34
CA GLY A 436 5.95 -14.90 18.36
C GLY A 436 5.56 -14.72 16.89
N GLN A 437 5.14 -15.81 16.22
CA GLN A 437 4.76 -15.77 14.80
C GLN A 437 3.51 -14.93 14.52
N GLN A 438 2.49 -14.98 15.39
CA GLN A 438 1.28 -14.16 15.25
C GLN A 438 1.63 -12.67 15.33
N ARG A 439 2.56 -12.28 16.20
CA ARG A 439 3.02 -10.89 16.30
C ARG A 439 3.76 -10.45 15.03
N GLN A 440 4.60 -11.32 14.44
CA GLN A 440 5.27 -11.03 13.18
C GLN A 440 4.25 -10.86 12.04
N VAL A 441 3.29 -11.76 11.91
CA VAL A 441 2.21 -11.65 10.91
C VAL A 441 1.40 -10.37 11.12
N TYR A 442 1.08 -10.03 12.36
CA TYR A 442 0.36 -8.79 12.70
C TYR A 442 1.15 -7.55 12.26
N ASP A 443 2.44 -7.47 12.59
CA ASP A 443 3.31 -6.36 12.20
C ASP A 443 3.38 -6.22 10.68
N ARG A 444 3.63 -7.33 9.96
CA ARG A 444 3.68 -7.33 8.49
C ARG A 444 2.35 -6.95 7.86
N SER A 445 1.24 -7.40 8.44
CA SER A 445 -0.10 -7.10 7.92
C SER A 445 -0.37 -5.59 7.93
N PHE A 446 -0.11 -4.93 9.06
CA PHE A 446 -0.35 -3.48 9.16
C PHE A 446 0.70 -2.65 8.41
N GLU A 447 1.95 -3.10 8.28
CA GLU A 447 2.93 -2.45 7.40
C GLU A 447 2.44 -2.46 5.93
N MET A 448 2.05 -3.61 5.41
CA MET A 448 1.58 -3.76 4.02
C MET A 448 0.27 -3.02 3.78
N PHE A 449 -0.68 -3.10 4.72
CA PHE A 449 -1.95 -2.40 4.60
C PHE A 449 -1.76 -0.87 4.66
N HIS A 450 -0.90 -0.38 5.56
CA HIS A 450 -0.62 1.05 5.64
C HIS A 450 0.10 1.54 4.36
N ALA A 451 1.02 0.76 3.79
CA ALA A 451 1.61 1.05 2.47
C ALA A 451 0.57 1.12 1.35
N PHE A 452 -0.41 0.22 1.34
CA PHE A 452 -1.52 0.25 0.39
C PHE A 452 -2.38 1.52 0.55
N VAL A 453 -2.69 1.92 1.79
CA VAL A 453 -3.38 3.19 2.05
C VAL A 453 -2.57 4.39 1.52
N GLN A 454 -1.24 4.38 1.64
CA GLN A 454 -0.39 5.43 1.07
C GLN A 454 -0.44 5.47 -0.47
N GLU A 455 -0.38 4.31 -1.13
CA GLU A 455 -0.52 4.24 -2.59
C GLU A 455 -1.90 4.70 -3.05
N MET A 456 -2.95 4.35 -2.31
CA MET A 456 -4.33 4.79 -2.58
C MET A 456 -4.45 6.32 -2.50
N LEU A 457 -4.05 6.90 -1.37
CA LEU A 457 -4.11 8.36 -1.15
C LEU A 457 -3.23 9.14 -2.14
N GLY A 458 -2.08 8.59 -2.54
CA GLY A 458 -1.18 9.24 -3.49
C GLY A 458 -1.63 9.17 -4.95
N ARG A 459 -2.51 8.23 -5.31
CA ARG A 459 -2.89 7.96 -6.72
C ARG A 459 -4.33 8.33 -7.04
N MET A 460 -5.23 8.20 -6.09
CA MET A 460 -6.66 8.45 -6.30
C MET A 460 -7.01 9.90 -6.02
N ASP A 461 -7.72 10.50 -6.96
CA ASP A 461 -8.30 11.82 -6.80
C ASP A 461 -9.72 11.66 -6.26
N PHE A 462 -10.01 12.26 -5.11
CA PHE A 462 -11.34 12.21 -4.52
C PHE A 462 -11.55 13.39 -3.55
N PRO A 463 -12.80 13.76 -3.23
CA PRO A 463 -13.08 14.95 -2.43
C PRO A 463 -12.36 14.91 -1.08
N GLY A 464 -11.73 16.03 -0.73
CA GLY A 464 -10.94 16.17 0.51
C GLY A 464 -9.57 15.51 0.53
N ASN A 465 -9.14 14.84 -0.55
CA ASN A 465 -7.78 14.33 -0.71
C ASN A 465 -6.89 15.28 -1.50
N ASP A 466 -6.06 16.07 -0.81
CA ASP A 466 -5.07 16.92 -1.47
C ASP A 466 -3.77 16.13 -1.69
N ARG A 467 -3.59 15.62 -2.91
CA ARG A 467 -2.40 14.83 -3.29
C ARG A 467 -1.13 15.66 -3.39
N GLN A 468 -1.24 16.96 -3.65
CA GLN A 468 -0.08 17.83 -3.78
C GLN A 468 0.47 18.18 -2.39
N ALA A 469 -0.40 18.62 -1.49
CA ALA A 469 -0.03 18.89 -0.09
C ALA A 469 0.13 17.61 0.74
N LYS A 470 -0.38 16.47 0.25
CA LYS A 470 -0.40 15.17 0.92
C LYS A 470 -1.19 15.21 2.23
N LEU A 471 -2.35 15.85 2.17
CA LEU A 471 -3.22 16.13 3.30
C LEU A 471 -4.65 15.67 2.97
N LEU A 472 -5.22 14.87 3.86
CA LEU A 472 -6.61 14.46 3.83
C LEU A 472 -7.42 15.30 4.83
N ARG A 473 -8.49 15.94 4.38
CA ARG A 473 -9.39 16.70 5.26
C ARG A 473 -10.38 15.74 5.92
N VAL A 474 -10.33 15.68 7.25
CA VAL A 474 -11.18 14.80 8.05
C VAL A 474 -12.11 15.65 8.91
N LEU A 475 -13.41 15.40 8.78
CA LEU A 475 -14.45 15.94 9.65
C LEU A 475 -14.63 15.03 10.85
N ARG A 476 -14.93 15.62 12.01
CA ARG A 476 -15.31 14.86 13.20
C ARG A 476 -16.44 15.55 13.92
N THR A 477 -17.39 14.74 14.39
CA THR A 477 -18.55 15.17 15.16
C THR A 477 -18.52 14.58 16.56
N GLU A 478 -18.86 15.38 17.56
CA GLU A 478 -19.00 14.97 18.96
C GLU A 478 -20.44 15.23 19.41
N GLU A 479 -21.08 14.25 20.05
CA GLU A 479 -22.43 14.44 20.60
C GLU A 479 -22.46 15.52 21.68
N ASP A 480 -21.47 15.50 22.60
CA ASP A 480 -21.30 16.53 23.63
C ASP A 480 -20.36 17.64 23.11
N PRO A 481 -20.85 18.88 22.90
CA PRO A 481 -20.01 19.97 22.43
C PRO A 481 -18.84 20.30 23.37
N ARG A 482 -18.94 19.95 24.66
CA ARG A 482 -17.88 20.16 25.66
C ARG A 482 -16.68 19.25 25.46
N ALA A 483 -16.82 18.21 24.63
CA ALA A 483 -15.71 17.35 24.26
C ALA A 483 -14.64 18.09 23.43
N VAL A 484 -15.00 19.20 22.77
CA VAL A 484 -14.06 20.04 22.03
C VAL A 484 -13.53 21.15 22.96
N PRO A 485 -12.21 21.25 23.20
CA PRO A 485 -11.65 22.12 24.24
C PRO A 485 -11.58 23.62 23.86
N PHE A 486 -12.10 24.01 22.70
CA PHE A 486 -12.05 25.37 22.17
C PHE A 486 -13.38 25.74 21.52
N ARG A 487 -13.69 27.05 21.49
CA ARG A 487 -15.00 27.57 21.07
C ARG A 487 -15.21 27.41 19.56
N PRO A 488 -16.46 27.48 19.06
CA PRO A 488 -16.72 27.61 17.63
C PRO A 488 -15.85 28.71 17.00
N VAL A 489 -15.39 28.49 15.77
CA VAL A 489 -14.44 29.30 14.99
C VAL A 489 -12.98 29.29 15.46
N GLU A 490 -12.71 28.86 16.70
CA GLU A 490 -11.34 28.74 17.21
C GLU A 490 -10.65 27.48 16.66
N SER A 491 -9.32 27.53 16.66
CA SER A 491 -8.49 26.37 16.34
C SER A 491 -7.61 26.05 17.54
N GLY A 492 -7.47 24.77 17.84
CA GLY A 492 -6.63 24.30 18.92
C GLY A 492 -6.15 22.87 18.69
N ILE A 493 -5.36 22.36 19.63
CA ILE A 493 -5.03 20.95 19.66
C ILE A 493 -6.21 20.23 20.30
N TYR A 494 -6.72 19.20 19.63
CA TYR A 494 -7.78 18.34 20.16
C TYR A 494 -7.20 16.96 20.52
N PRO A 495 -6.82 16.70 21.78
CA PRO A 495 -6.26 15.41 22.18
C PRO A 495 -7.27 14.28 21.98
N ARG A 496 -6.84 13.21 21.30
CA ARG A 496 -7.61 11.98 21.09
C ARG A 496 -6.75 10.77 21.45
N GLY A 497 -7.31 9.56 21.40
CA GLY A 497 -6.49 8.35 21.42
C GLY A 497 -5.50 8.31 20.24
N ILE A 498 -4.60 7.32 20.22
CA ILE A 498 -3.53 7.20 19.21
C ILE A 498 -4.02 7.42 17.77
N TYR A 499 -5.15 6.81 17.42
CA TYR A 499 -5.97 7.19 16.28
C TYR A 499 -7.44 7.32 16.70
N ALA A 500 -8.20 8.04 15.89
CA ALA A 500 -9.63 8.27 16.02
C ALA A 500 -10.35 8.02 14.70
N SER A 501 -11.66 7.87 14.76
CA SER A 501 -12.54 7.83 13.59
C SER A 501 -13.00 9.24 13.21
N GLY A 502 -13.26 9.48 11.94
CA GLY A 502 -13.88 10.70 11.44
C GLY A 502 -14.59 10.41 10.13
N SER A 503 -15.16 11.43 9.51
CA SER A 503 -15.83 11.36 8.22
C SER A 503 -15.03 12.10 7.16
N LEU A 504 -15.06 11.61 5.91
CA LEU A 504 -14.61 12.39 4.77
C LEU A 504 -15.62 13.45 4.31
N PHE A 505 -16.93 13.21 4.47
CA PHE A 505 -17.94 13.90 3.66
C PHE A 505 -19.11 14.48 4.44
N THR A 506 -19.53 13.88 5.55
CA THR A 506 -20.78 14.29 6.21
C THR A 506 -20.64 14.47 7.72
N GLN A 507 -21.58 15.24 8.25
CA GLN A 507 -21.86 15.31 9.67
C GLN A 507 -22.69 14.08 10.08
N VAL A 508 -22.32 13.46 11.19
CA VAL A 508 -23.02 12.29 11.75
C VAL A 508 -23.89 12.70 12.94
N PHE A 509 -23.33 13.51 13.86
CA PHE A 509 -24.03 13.94 15.08
C PHE A 509 -24.33 15.44 15.08
N SER A 510 -25.40 15.85 15.76
CA SER A 510 -25.88 17.24 15.83
C SER A 510 -25.08 18.14 16.79
N GLY A 511 -24.11 17.60 17.52
CA GLY A 511 -23.30 18.34 18.50
C GLY A 511 -22.16 19.15 17.87
N ALA A 512 -20.97 19.13 18.48
CA ALA A 512 -19.84 19.91 17.98
C ALA A 512 -19.25 19.29 16.70
N LYS A 513 -18.78 20.16 15.80
CA LYS A 513 -18.11 19.77 14.56
C LYS A 513 -16.69 20.32 14.52
N THR A 514 -15.75 19.47 14.15
CA THR A 514 -14.36 19.84 13.95
C THR A 514 -13.85 19.37 12.59
N VAL A 515 -12.85 20.08 12.08
CA VAL A 515 -12.14 19.71 10.86
C VAL A 515 -10.63 19.77 11.10
N THR A 516 -9.94 18.76 10.59
CA THR A 516 -8.48 18.62 10.70
C THR A 516 -7.91 18.31 9.32
N ALA A 517 -6.85 19.01 8.92
CA ALA A 517 -6.02 18.59 7.80
C ALA A 517 -5.01 17.55 8.31
N VAL A 518 -5.08 16.33 7.76
CA VAL A 518 -4.33 15.18 8.28
C VAL A 518 -3.31 14.72 7.24
N PRO A 519 -2.01 14.68 7.56
CA PRO A 519 -0.99 14.10 6.67
C PRO A 519 -1.33 12.69 6.23
N HIS A 520 -1.10 12.35 4.96
CA HIS A 520 -1.41 11.02 4.41
C HIS A 520 -0.79 9.89 5.24
N CYS A 521 0.45 10.08 5.72
CA CYS A 521 1.17 9.11 6.56
C CYS A 521 0.51 8.84 7.93
N ARG A 522 -0.49 9.64 8.32
CA ARG A 522 -1.28 9.51 9.54
C ARG A 522 -2.69 8.94 9.30
N ILE A 523 -3.02 8.58 8.06
CA ILE A 523 -4.27 7.91 7.71
C ILE A 523 -4.07 6.39 7.78
N VAL A 524 -4.93 5.73 8.56
CA VAL A 524 -4.83 4.31 8.89
C VAL A 524 -5.77 3.46 8.01
N GLY A 525 -6.93 3.99 7.62
CA GLY A 525 -7.89 3.28 6.77
C GLY A 525 -9.06 4.18 6.35
N VAL A 526 -9.78 3.77 5.31
CA VAL A 526 -10.87 4.54 4.69
C VAL A 526 -12.05 3.61 4.34
N TYR A 527 -13.28 4.08 4.51
CA TYR A 527 -14.51 3.25 4.42
C TYR A 527 -14.75 2.56 3.07
N PHE A 528 -14.31 3.16 1.96
CA PHE A 528 -14.58 2.65 0.61
C PHE A 528 -13.61 1.55 0.16
N LEU A 529 -12.70 1.12 1.06
CA LEU A 529 -11.97 -0.14 0.91
C LEU A 529 -12.91 -1.33 1.17
N GLU A 530 -12.42 -2.56 1.01
CA GLU A 530 -13.18 -3.80 1.20
C GLU A 530 -12.85 -4.45 2.55
N GLN A 531 -13.83 -4.79 3.39
CA GLN A 531 -13.58 -5.45 4.67
C GLN A 531 -13.15 -6.90 4.48
N SER A 532 -13.80 -7.62 3.56
CA SER A 532 -13.50 -9.01 3.22
C SER A 532 -13.14 -9.09 1.74
N PRO A 533 -11.87 -9.31 1.37
CA PRO A 533 -11.45 -9.33 -0.03
C PRO A 533 -12.26 -10.34 -0.83
N GLY A 534 -12.93 -9.88 -1.89
CA GLY A 534 -13.78 -10.72 -2.73
C GLY A 534 -15.29 -10.55 -2.50
N MET A 535 -15.74 -9.92 -1.42
CA MET A 535 -17.14 -9.84 -1.00
C MET A 535 -17.87 -8.54 -1.38
N GLY A 536 -17.15 -7.49 -1.80
CA GLY A 536 -17.69 -6.18 -2.14
C GLY A 536 -18.29 -5.41 -0.96
N ASP A 537 -17.94 -5.78 0.27
CA ASP A 537 -18.38 -5.10 1.48
C ASP A 537 -17.62 -3.77 1.71
N THR A 538 -18.08 -2.95 2.65
CA THR A 538 -17.40 -1.71 3.04
C THR A 538 -16.45 -2.01 4.18
N PHE A 539 -15.26 -1.40 4.16
CA PHE A 539 -14.20 -1.63 5.14
C PHE A 539 -14.63 -1.32 6.58
N PHE A 540 -15.22 -0.14 6.74
CA PHE A 540 -15.90 0.32 7.95
C PHE A 540 -17.42 0.36 7.70
N TYR A 541 -18.19 0.82 8.67
CA TYR A 541 -19.61 1.05 8.43
C TYR A 541 -19.78 2.12 7.33
N GLY A 542 -20.50 1.73 6.27
CA GLY A 542 -20.94 2.63 5.19
C GLY A 542 -22.27 3.31 5.52
N ASP A 543 -22.56 3.49 6.80
CA ASP A 543 -23.81 3.99 7.39
C ASP A 543 -23.96 5.51 7.27
N ARG A 544 -23.50 6.04 6.13
CA ARG A 544 -23.39 7.47 5.81
C ARG A 544 -22.19 8.17 6.46
N GLU A 545 -21.58 7.62 7.52
CA GLU A 545 -20.43 8.28 8.17
C GLU A 545 -19.20 8.40 7.25
N ASN A 546 -19.02 7.49 6.28
CA ASN A 546 -17.83 7.47 5.41
C ASN A 546 -16.54 7.49 6.23
N GLU A 547 -16.47 6.55 7.16
CA GLU A 547 -15.46 6.51 8.20
C GLU A 547 -14.01 6.53 7.66
N VAL A 548 -13.17 7.29 8.34
CA VAL A 548 -11.71 7.27 8.20
C VAL A 548 -11.09 7.11 9.58
N ALA A 549 -10.12 6.21 9.68
CA ALA A 549 -9.29 6.08 10.87
C ALA A 549 -7.99 6.89 10.69
N TYR A 550 -7.67 7.78 11.63
CA TYR A 550 -6.55 8.72 11.49
C TYR A 550 -5.90 9.12 12.82
N MET A 551 -4.62 9.48 12.78
CA MET A 551 -3.84 9.92 13.95
C MET A 551 -3.85 11.45 14.09
N ALA A 552 -4.59 11.97 15.07
CA ALA A 552 -4.82 13.41 15.25
C ALA A 552 -3.80 14.13 16.14
N HIS A 553 -2.91 13.41 16.83
CA HIS A 553 -2.05 13.98 17.87
C HIS A 553 -1.18 15.15 17.38
N GLY A 554 -1.21 16.27 18.11
CA GLY A 554 -0.45 17.47 17.77
C GLY A 554 -0.94 18.22 16.52
N LEU A 555 -1.98 17.74 15.82
CA LEU A 555 -2.54 18.43 14.67
C LEU A 555 -3.50 19.53 15.11
N LYS A 556 -3.36 20.70 14.49
CA LYS A 556 -4.29 21.82 14.69
C LYS A 556 -5.65 21.44 14.10
N THR A 557 -6.67 21.56 14.93
CA THR A 557 -8.06 21.22 14.61
C THR A 557 -8.91 22.45 14.83
N ARG A 558 -9.85 22.72 13.93
CA ARG A 558 -10.75 23.88 14.07
C ARG A 558 -12.16 23.45 14.36
N ASN A 559 -12.79 24.20 15.25
CA ASN A 559 -14.18 24.02 15.61
C ASN A 559 -15.03 24.80 14.61
N VAL A 560 -15.81 24.06 13.84
CA VAL A 560 -16.67 24.56 12.76
C VAL A 560 -18.14 24.31 13.10
N THR A 561 -18.46 24.19 14.39
CA THR A 561 -19.82 24.06 14.89
C THR A 561 -20.65 25.26 14.44
N GLY A 562 -21.83 25.01 13.86
CA GLY A 562 -22.69 26.06 13.31
C GLY A 562 -22.23 26.66 11.97
N GLN A 563 -21.14 26.18 11.38
CA GLN A 563 -20.66 26.62 10.06
C GLN A 563 -20.91 25.56 8.99
N SER A 564 -21.22 25.96 7.75
CA SER A 564 -21.09 25.08 6.60
C SER A 564 -19.62 25.10 6.15
N VAL A 565 -18.99 23.93 6.00
CA VAL A 565 -17.57 23.84 5.62
C VAL A 565 -17.42 22.83 4.52
N SER A 566 -16.86 23.26 3.39
CA SER A 566 -16.50 22.35 2.31
C SER A 566 -15.33 21.48 2.74
N THR A 567 -15.42 20.19 2.39
CA THR A 567 -14.33 19.24 2.56
C THR A 567 -13.35 19.29 1.41
N ASP A 568 -13.61 20.06 0.34
CA ASP A 568 -12.85 19.99 -0.90
C ASP A 568 -11.61 20.89 -0.88
N PRO A 569 -10.50 20.48 -1.52
CA PRO A 569 -9.26 21.26 -1.56
C PRO A 569 -9.47 22.69 -2.09
N PRO A 570 -8.93 23.73 -1.40
CA PRO A 570 -8.92 25.08 -1.91
C PRO A 570 -8.02 25.15 -3.14
N ALA A 571 -8.24 26.16 -3.98
CA ALA A 571 -7.38 26.42 -5.13
C ALA A 571 -5.92 26.73 -4.73
N ASP A 572 -5.69 27.23 -3.52
CA ASP A 572 -4.37 27.47 -2.96
C ASP A 572 -4.11 26.45 -1.84
N HIS A 573 -3.35 25.41 -2.19
CA HIS A 573 -2.99 24.29 -1.32
C HIS A 573 -2.24 24.71 -0.04
N THR A 574 -1.55 25.85 -0.03
CA THR A 574 -0.84 26.34 1.17
C THR A 574 -1.80 26.78 2.27
N LYS A 575 -3.04 27.07 1.89
CA LYS A 575 -4.13 27.46 2.78
C LYS A 575 -4.90 26.27 3.33
N TRP A 576 -4.61 25.06 2.86
CA TRP A 576 -5.33 23.85 3.26
C TRP A 576 -5.24 23.56 4.77
N GLU A 577 -4.12 23.90 5.39
CA GLU A 577 -3.89 23.81 6.84
C GLU A 577 -4.42 25.02 7.64
N THR A 578 -4.60 26.19 7.00
CA THR A 578 -4.71 27.50 7.69
C THR A 578 -5.99 28.28 7.38
N GLU A 579 -6.52 28.25 6.16
CA GLU A 579 -7.75 28.95 5.79
C GLU A 579 -8.92 27.97 5.65
N GLN A 580 -9.86 28.16 6.57
CA GLN A 580 -11.13 27.46 6.61
C GLN A 580 -12.26 28.48 6.48
N LYS A 581 -12.20 29.29 5.43
CA LYS A 581 -13.22 30.31 5.17
C LYS A 581 -14.51 29.66 4.70
#